data_AF-W7EH25-F1
#
_entry.id   AF-W7EH25-F1
#
_cell.length_a   1.000
_cell.length_b   1.000
_cell.length_c   1.000
_cell.angle_alpha   90.00
_cell.angle_beta   90.00
_cell.angle_gamma   90.00
#
_symmetry.space_group_name_H-M   'P 1'
#
loop_
_entity.id
_entity.type
_entity.pdbx_description
1 polymer ?
#
loop_
_entity_poly.entity_id
_entity_poly.type
_entity_poly.pdbx_seq_one_letter_code
_entity_poly.pdbx_strand_id
1 'polypeptide(L)'
;MSCSLFRPRILFRQPQFLASRALSTSRPYASRLRQPGEPTGPNEPPAHISAPSSKSPLKVWPIVAIFATGTFLFKKIVDDRKGEGYQPKGPIQGHSPSGKGQTDIGARTSPLWSKDDVTVLFVLGGPGAGKGTQCQKLVNDYGFKHLSAGDLLREEQDREGSQFGEMIKTYIKEGTIVPMEVTVKLLENAMRSSMESGENDKKLFLIDGFPRKLDQAHAFERAVCPSKFTLFFECSEGVMEKRLLHRGETSGRADDNPESIRKRFRTFVETSMPVVNEFESQGRVVKVNAEQEPDAVYRDVQAKLKERGVEPISR
;
A
#
# COMPACT_ATOMS: atom_id res chain seq x y z
N MET A 1 -13.05 70.13 22.32
CA MET A 1 -13.20 68.98 21.41
C MET A 1 -13.44 67.74 22.28
N SER A 2 -14.67 67.27 22.30
CA SER A 2 -15.14 66.11 23.06
C SER A 2 -15.19 64.90 22.12
N CYS A 3 -14.72 63.72 22.55
CA CYS A 3 -15.41 62.48 22.22
C CYS A 3 -14.92 61.32 23.09
N SER A 4 -15.82 60.91 23.98
CA SER A 4 -15.75 59.81 24.93
C SER A 4 -16.12 58.47 24.28
N LEU A 5 -15.44 57.40 24.74
CA LEU A 5 -15.66 56.00 24.43
C LEU A 5 -17.09 55.51 24.76
N PHE A 6 -17.70 54.76 23.84
CA PHE A 6 -18.98 54.06 24.04
C PHE A 6 -18.76 52.54 23.89
N ARG A 7 -19.10 51.77 24.92
CA ARG A 7 -19.25 50.29 24.87
C ARG A 7 -20.74 49.96 24.76
N PRO A 8 -21.16 48.93 24.00
CA PRO A 8 -22.45 48.29 24.21
C PRO A 8 -22.31 46.91 24.88
N ARG A 9 -23.08 46.72 25.96
CA ARG A 9 -23.41 45.44 26.59
C ARG A 9 -24.77 45.02 26.02
N ILE A 10 -24.86 43.87 25.35
CA ILE A 10 -26.13 43.31 24.89
C ILE A 10 -26.44 42.07 25.75
N LEU A 11 -27.56 42.16 26.47
CA LEU A 11 -28.26 41.08 27.17
C LEU A 11 -28.87 40.13 26.14
N PHE A 12 -28.74 38.82 26.33
CA PHE A 12 -29.65 37.85 25.70
C PHE A 12 -30.29 36.93 26.74
N ARG A 13 -31.62 36.91 26.68
CA ARG A 13 -32.62 36.20 27.48
C ARG A 13 -32.53 34.68 27.29
N GLN A 14 -32.72 33.92 28.37
CA GLN A 14 -33.24 32.55 28.31
C GLN A 14 -34.77 32.54 28.21
N PRO A 15 -35.38 31.50 27.59
CA PRO A 15 -36.77 31.16 27.83
C PRO A 15 -36.89 29.87 28.68
N GLN A 16 -37.75 29.93 29.70
CA GLN A 16 -38.26 28.78 30.44
C GLN A 16 -39.68 28.41 29.98
N PHE A 17 -40.04 27.15 30.27
CA PHE A 17 -41.37 26.53 30.38
C PHE A 17 -42.08 26.04 29.11
N LEU A 18 -42.35 24.73 29.06
CA LEU A 18 -43.64 24.16 29.49
C LEU A 18 -43.55 22.63 29.66
N ALA A 19 -44.03 22.15 30.80
CA ALA A 19 -44.20 20.74 31.13
C ALA A 19 -45.68 20.35 30.92
N SER A 20 -45.92 19.18 30.32
CA SER A 20 -47.24 18.55 30.27
C SER A 20 -47.13 17.06 30.61
N ARG A 21 -47.57 16.71 31.82
CA ARG A 21 -48.16 15.40 32.20
C ARG A 21 -49.57 15.33 31.58
N ALA A 22 -50.22 14.22 31.29
CA ALA A 22 -50.01 12.77 31.43
C ALA A 22 -51.03 12.08 30.50
N LEU A 23 -50.88 10.78 30.24
CA LEU A 23 -51.97 9.80 30.35
C LEU A 23 -51.42 8.37 30.25
N SER A 24 -51.64 7.63 31.33
CA SER A 24 -51.44 6.19 31.47
C SER A 24 -52.69 5.47 30.96
N THR A 25 -52.50 4.50 30.07
CA THR A 25 -53.42 3.37 29.93
C THR A 25 -52.61 2.10 29.76
N SER A 26 -52.43 1.38 30.86
CA SER A 26 -51.97 0.00 30.92
C SER A 26 -52.95 -0.92 30.21
N ARG A 27 -52.48 -1.68 29.21
CA ARG A 27 -53.14 -2.89 28.73
C ARG A 27 -52.25 -4.11 29.02
N PRO A 28 -52.85 -5.26 29.34
CA PRO A 28 -52.18 -6.35 30.04
C PRO A 28 -51.20 -7.09 29.14
N TYR A 29 -50.09 -7.48 29.76
CA TYR A 29 -49.03 -8.31 29.19
C TYR A 29 -49.61 -9.71 28.90
N ALA A 30 -50.04 -9.95 27.65
CA ALA A 30 -50.26 -11.31 27.18
C ALA A 30 -48.89 -11.99 27.10
N SER A 31 -48.63 -12.90 28.04
CA SER A 31 -47.45 -13.76 28.04
C SER A 31 -47.47 -14.67 26.81
N ARG A 32 -46.91 -14.18 25.70
CA ARG A 32 -46.59 -15.02 24.56
C ARG A 32 -45.45 -15.94 24.98
N LEU A 33 -45.71 -17.24 25.05
CA LEU A 33 -44.65 -18.23 25.18
C LEU A 33 -43.71 -18.08 23.96
N ARG A 34 -42.44 -17.75 24.22
CA ARG A 34 -41.42 -17.63 23.18
C ARG A 34 -41.28 -18.95 22.44
N GLN A 35 -41.19 -18.89 21.12
CA GLN A 35 -40.84 -20.06 20.33
C GLN A 35 -39.32 -20.28 20.36
N PRO A 36 -38.84 -21.53 20.40
CA PRO A 36 -37.41 -21.82 20.34
C PRO A 36 -36.78 -21.21 19.08
N GLY A 37 -35.81 -20.30 19.25
CA GLY A 37 -35.03 -19.72 18.14
C GLY A 37 -35.20 -18.20 17.89
N GLU A 38 -36.02 -17.48 18.66
CA GLU A 38 -36.07 -16.01 18.54
C GLU A 38 -34.80 -15.33 19.14
N PRO A 39 -34.13 -14.42 18.39
CA PRO A 39 -32.87 -13.79 18.81
C PRO A 39 -33.04 -12.84 20.00
N THR A 40 -32.04 -12.78 20.89
CA THR A 40 -32.18 -12.14 22.22
C THR A 40 -31.76 -10.68 22.32
N GLY A 41 -31.22 -10.07 21.26
CA GLY A 41 -30.84 -8.65 21.27
C GLY A 41 -30.04 -8.21 20.05
N PRO A 42 -29.69 -6.91 19.95
CA PRO A 42 -29.15 -6.33 18.70
C PRO A 42 -27.72 -6.76 18.33
N ASN A 43 -27.02 -7.55 19.15
CA ASN A 43 -25.61 -7.88 18.95
C ASN A 43 -25.26 -9.34 19.32
N GLU A 44 -26.10 -10.30 18.94
CA GLU A 44 -25.78 -11.74 19.03
C GLU A 44 -25.65 -12.34 17.61
N PRO A 45 -24.52 -12.97 17.24
CA PRO A 45 -24.42 -13.65 15.95
C PRO A 45 -25.33 -14.90 15.93
N PRO A 46 -26.00 -15.20 14.81
CA PRO A 46 -26.95 -16.31 14.74
C PRO A 46 -26.28 -17.67 15.00
N ALA A 47 -26.97 -18.52 15.75
CA ALA A 47 -26.56 -19.89 16.05
C ALA A 47 -26.43 -20.72 14.77
N HIS A 48 -25.39 -21.56 14.74
CA HIS A 48 -24.92 -22.38 13.63
C HIS A 48 -26.05 -23.08 12.85
N ILE A 49 -26.24 -22.69 11.59
CA ILE A 49 -26.88 -23.53 10.58
C ILE A 49 -25.74 -24.14 9.76
N SER A 50 -25.49 -25.42 10.00
CA SER A 50 -24.66 -26.27 9.14
C SER A 50 -25.16 -26.18 7.70
N ALA A 51 -24.33 -25.66 6.80
CA ALA A 51 -24.62 -25.63 5.37
C ALA A 51 -24.80 -27.08 4.85
N PRO A 52 -25.82 -27.38 4.03
CA PRO A 52 -25.92 -28.67 3.38
C PRO A 52 -24.76 -28.84 2.40
N SER A 53 -24.19 -30.05 2.36
CA SER A 53 -23.17 -30.45 1.39
C SER A 53 -23.71 -30.23 -0.04
N SER A 54 -23.13 -29.25 -0.73
CA SER A 54 -23.40 -28.97 -2.13
C SER A 54 -22.85 -30.12 -2.99
N LYS A 55 -23.74 -31.03 -3.39
CA LYS A 55 -23.51 -31.97 -4.50
C LYS A 55 -23.99 -31.34 -5.80
N SER A 56 -23.11 -30.61 -6.48
CA SER A 56 -23.29 -30.28 -7.89
C SER A 56 -21.93 -30.42 -8.61
N PRO A 57 -21.81 -31.30 -9.62
CA PRO A 57 -20.60 -31.39 -10.41
C PRO A 57 -20.57 -30.22 -11.39
N LEU A 58 -19.85 -29.14 -11.05
CA LEU A 58 -19.48 -28.15 -12.06
C LEU A 58 -18.61 -28.87 -13.09
N LYS A 59 -19.19 -29.19 -14.24
CA LYS A 59 -18.46 -29.84 -15.35
C LYS A 59 -17.44 -28.83 -15.86
N VAL A 60 -16.15 -29.14 -15.68
CA VAL A 60 -14.99 -28.31 -16.07
C VAL A 60 -14.82 -28.23 -17.61
N TRP A 61 -15.61 -29.02 -18.36
CA TRP A 61 -15.56 -29.09 -19.82
C TRP A 61 -15.76 -27.76 -20.60
N PRO A 62 -16.55 -26.77 -20.17
CA PRO A 62 -16.63 -25.48 -20.85
C PRO A 62 -15.32 -24.68 -20.76
N ILE A 63 -14.61 -24.78 -19.64
CA ILE A 63 -13.29 -24.15 -19.43
C ILE A 63 -12.23 -24.88 -20.26
N VAL A 64 -12.24 -26.22 -20.24
CA VAL A 64 -11.35 -27.05 -21.07
C VAL A 64 -11.61 -26.83 -22.56
N ALA A 65 -12.88 -26.63 -22.97
CA ALA A 65 -13.22 -26.33 -24.35
C ALA A 65 -12.68 -24.96 -24.78
N ILE A 66 -12.74 -23.92 -23.94
CA ILE A 66 -12.13 -22.62 -24.22
C ILE A 66 -10.62 -22.75 -24.41
N PHE A 67 -9.92 -23.49 -23.53
CA PHE A 67 -8.48 -23.75 -23.68
C PHE A 67 -8.15 -24.60 -24.91
N ALA A 68 -8.95 -25.62 -25.23
CA ALA A 68 -8.73 -26.47 -26.40
C ALA A 68 -9.00 -25.73 -27.72
N THR A 69 -10.04 -24.88 -27.76
CA THR A 69 -10.38 -24.07 -28.94
C THR A 69 -9.33 -22.98 -29.14
N GLY A 70 -8.86 -22.35 -28.07
CA GLY A 70 -7.73 -21.39 -28.11
C GLY A 70 -6.43 -22.04 -28.58
N THR A 71 -6.14 -23.26 -28.12
CA THR A 71 -4.97 -24.04 -28.57
C THR A 71 -5.07 -24.42 -30.05
N PHE A 72 -6.28 -24.77 -30.54
CA PHE A 72 -6.51 -25.08 -31.96
C PHE A 72 -6.39 -23.83 -32.85
N LEU A 73 -6.93 -22.69 -32.41
CA LEU A 73 -6.81 -21.43 -33.15
C LEU A 73 -5.35 -20.95 -33.22
N PHE A 74 -4.61 -21.08 -32.12
CA PHE A 74 -3.17 -20.80 -32.07
C PHE A 74 -2.38 -21.72 -33.00
N LYS A 75 -2.69 -23.02 -33.00
CA LYS A 75 -2.06 -23.99 -33.90
C LYS A 75 -2.33 -23.68 -35.37
N LYS A 76 -3.56 -23.31 -35.74
CA LYS A 76 -3.91 -22.91 -37.11
C LYS A 76 -3.14 -21.66 -37.56
N ILE A 77 -3.02 -20.65 -36.69
CA ILE A 77 -2.22 -19.43 -36.95
C ILE A 77 -0.73 -19.77 -37.15
N VAL A 78 -0.18 -20.71 -36.36
CA VAL A 78 1.22 -21.14 -36.49
C VAL A 78 1.44 -21.95 -37.77
N ASP A 79 0.49 -22.82 -38.13
CA ASP A 79 0.57 -23.63 -39.35
C ASP A 79 0.42 -22.77 -40.63
N ASP A 80 -0.42 -21.73 -40.61
CA ASP A 80 -0.52 -20.74 -41.70
C ASP A 80 0.79 -19.93 -41.89
N ARG A 81 1.62 -19.80 -40.84
CA ARG A 81 2.92 -19.10 -40.89
C ARG A 81 4.11 -19.98 -41.27
N LYS A 82 3.94 -21.30 -41.39
CA LYS A 82 5.02 -22.22 -41.80
C LYS A 82 5.40 -22.13 -43.28
N GLY A 83 4.60 -21.44 -44.11
CA GLY A 83 4.94 -21.15 -45.51
C GLY A 83 6.07 -20.12 -45.69
N GLU A 84 6.43 -19.37 -44.65
CA GLU A 84 7.39 -18.25 -44.72
C GLU A 84 8.73 -18.51 -44.01
N GLY A 85 9.09 -19.77 -43.76
CA GLY A 85 10.40 -20.13 -43.19
C GLY A 85 10.56 -19.88 -41.69
N TYR A 86 9.46 -19.67 -40.95
CA TYR A 86 9.48 -19.57 -39.50
C TYR A 86 9.65 -20.94 -38.82
N GLN A 87 10.74 -21.13 -38.08
CA GLN A 87 10.97 -22.30 -37.22
C GLN A 87 10.58 -21.96 -35.77
N PRO A 88 9.50 -22.52 -35.21
CA PRO A 88 9.13 -22.26 -33.82
C PRO A 88 10.13 -22.93 -32.88
N LYS A 89 10.84 -22.13 -32.06
CA LYS A 89 11.46 -22.64 -30.84
C LYS A 89 10.32 -23.00 -29.88
N GLY A 90 10.33 -24.22 -29.37
CA GLY A 90 9.28 -24.77 -28.49
C GLY A 90 9.03 -23.93 -27.22
N PRO A 91 8.09 -24.36 -26.37
CA PRO A 91 7.74 -23.60 -25.16
C PRO A 91 8.99 -23.33 -24.34
N ILE A 92 9.22 -22.05 -24.05
CA ILE A 92 10.30 -21.57 -23.21
C ILE A 92 10.08 -22.15 -21.80
N GLN A 93 10.86 -23.18 -21.46
CA GLN A 93 10.92 -23.73 -20.12
C GLN A 93 11.73 -22.77 -19.25
N GLY A 94 11.06 -22.15 -18.27
CA GLY A 94 11.63 -21.36 -17.18
C GLY A 94 12.54 -20.22 -17.62
N HIS A 95 12.02 -19.00 -17.80
CA HIS A 95 12.86 -17.81 -18.00
C HIS A 95 12.66 -16.81 -16.88
N SER A 96 13.33 -17.13 -15.76
CA SER A 96 14.03 -16.16 -14.94
C SER A 96 15.32 -15.77 -15.69
N PRO A 97 15.77 -14.50 -15.72
CA PRO A 97 16.97 -14.14 -16.46
C PRO A 97 18.20 -14.71 -15.78
N SER A 98 18.87 -15.63 -16.46
CA SER A 98 20.19 -16.16 -16.11
C SER A 98 21.25 -15.08 -16.18
N GLY A 99 21.36 -14.27 -15.11
CA GLY A 99 22.60 -13.65 -14.69
C GLY A 99 23.29 -14.58 -13.69
N LYS A 100 24.55 -14.94 -13.93
CA LYS A 100 25.37 -15.72 -12.98
C LYS A 100 25.29 -15.06 -11.60
N GLY A 101 24.62 -15.72 -10.64
CA GLY A 101 24.57 -15.31 -9.23
C GLY A 101 23.24 -14.79 -8.68
N GLN A 102 22.08 -15.00 -9.32
CA GLN A 102 20.80 -14.56 -8.76
C GLN A 102 19.85 -15.73 -8.45
N THR A 103 19.84 -16.13 -7.18
CA THR A 103 18.87 -17.07 -6.61
C THR A 103 17.45 -16.52 -6.69
N ASP A 104 16.51 -17.36 -7.12
CA ASP A 104 15.06 -17.10 -7.17
C ASP A 104 14.55 -16.62 -5.79
N ILE A 105 13.88 -15.47 -5.76
CA ILE A 105 13.32 -14.87 -4.53
C ILE A 105 12.38 -15.86 -3.84
N GLY A 106 11.64 -16.66 -4.62
CA GLY A 106 10.73 -17.68 -4.09
C GLY A 106 11.44 -18.88 -3.45
N ALA A 107 12.69 -19.13 -3.79
CA ALA A 107 13.47 -20.26 -3.28
C ALA A 107 14.34 -19.93 -2.05
N ARG A 108 14.49 -18.64 -1.70
CA ARG A 108 15.31 -18.24 -0.55
C ARG A 108 14.59 -18.50 0.77
N THR A 109 15.27 -19.21 1.66
CA THR A 109 14.80 -19.54 3.02
C THR A 109 15.39 -18.63 4.10
N SER A 110 16.35 -17.77 3.76
CA SER A 110 16.99 -16.81 4.66
C SER A 110 17.31 -15.48 3.94
N PRO A 111 17.35 -14.36 4.68
CA PRO A 111 17.56 -13.04 4.09
C PRO A 111 19.01 -12.87 3.63
N LEU A 112 19.22 -12.08 2.57
CA LEU A 112 20.56 -11.72 2.08
C LEU A 112 21.37 -10.93 3.12
N TRP A 113 20.70 -10.06 3.89
CA TRP A 113 21.32 -9.22 4.90
C TRP A 113 20.61 -9.35 6.23
N SER A 114 21.38 -9.49 7.30
CA SER A 114 20.85 -9.47 8.65
C SER A 114 20.40 -8.05 9.03
N LYS A 115 19.50 -7.95 10.01
CA LYS A 115 19.07 -6.67 10.58
C LYS A 115 20.19 -5.91 11.30
N ASP A 116 21.28 -6.59 11.63
CA ASP A 116 22.43 -6.02 12.33
C ASP A 116 23.45 -5.45 11.33
N ASP A 117 23.47 -5.98 10.09
CA ASP A 117 24.33 -5.50 9.00
C ASP A 117 23.71 -4.37 8.18
N VAL A 118 22.38 -4.40 8.00
CA VAL A 118 21.65 -3.46 7.15
C VAL A 118 20.39 -3.01 7.89
N THR A 119 20.21 -1.69 8.01
CA THR A 119 18.99 -1.12 8.61
C THR A 119 18.04 -0.65 7.52
N VAL A 120 16.86 -1.28 7.46
CA VAL A 120 15.78 -0.87 6.55
C VAL A 120 14.63 -0.26 7.36
N LEU A 121 14.20 0.94 6.95
CA LEU A 121 12.95 1.54 7.36
C LEU A 121 11.98 1.55 6.17
N PHE A 122 10.81 0.93 6.34
CA PHE A 122 9.73 1.12 5.37
C PHE A 122 9.09 2.49 5.59
N VAL A 123 8.80 3.18 4.49
CA VAL A 123 8.11 4.47 4.51
C VAL A 123 6.78 4.33 3.78
N LEU A 124 5.71 4.25 4.56
CA LEU A 124 4.34 3.99 4.10
C LEU A 124 3.42 5.19 4.35
N GLY A 125 2.30 5.20 3.64
CA GLY A 125 1.33 6.30 3.63
C GLY A 125 0.69 6.41 2.25
N GLY A 126 -0.51 6.98 2.18
CA GLY A 126 -1.25 7.10 0.94
C GLY A 126 -0.52 7.94 -0.13
N PRO A 127 -0.95 7.87 -1.41
CA PRO A 127 -0.39 8.72 -2.45
C PRO A 127 -0.64 10.19 -2.07
N GLY A 128 0.39 11.06 -2.16
CA GLY A 128 0.25 12.46 -1.76
C GLY A 128 0.46 12.74 -0.26
N ALA A 129 0.73 11.73 0.57
CA ALA A 129 1.01 11.91 2.00
C ALA A 129 2.35 12.63 2.33
N GLY A 130 3.17 12.96 1.33
CA GLY A 130 4.43 13.70 1.55
C GLY A 130 5.66 12.84 1.88
N LYS A 131 5.59 11.51 1.72
CA LYS A 131 6.70 10.56 1.98
C LYS A 131 8.04 11.00 1.39
N GLY A 132 8.10 11.18 0.05
CA GLY A 132 9.34 11.56 -0.63
C GLY A 132 9.96 12.87 -0.11
N THR A 133 9.13 13.86 0.22
CA THR A 133 9.59 15.12 0.83
C THR A 133 10.30 14.89 2.17
N GLN A 134 9.75 14.01 3.00
CA GLN A 134 10.32 13.67 4.31
C GLN A 134 11.54 12.77 4.17
N CYS A 135 11.53 11.81 3.22
CA CYS A 135 12.69 10.98 2.91
C CYS A 135 13.90 11.83 2.51
N GLN A 136 13.73 12.85 1.67
CA GLN A 136 14.85 13.71 1.24
C GLN A 136 15.51 14.44 2.42
N LYS A 137 14.73 14.87 3.40
CA LYS A 137 15.26 15.48 4.63
C LYS A 137 16.03 14.46 5.47
N LEU A 138 15.51 13.24 5.60
CA LEU A 138 16.18 12.15 6.31
C LEU A 138 17.48 11.71 5.66
N VAL A 139 17.57 11.70 4.32
CA VAL A 139 18.83 11.47 3.60
C VAL A 139 19.89 12.45 4.07
N ASN A 140 19.55 13.74 4.13
CA ASN A 140 20.49 14.80 4.47
C ASN A 140 20.96 14.76 5.94
N ASP A 141 20.05 14.51 6.88
CA ASP A 141 20.37 14.61 8.32
C ASP A 141 20.77 13.29 8.97
N TYR A 142 20.42 12.14 8.37
CA TYR A 142 20.67 10.81 8.96
C TYR A 142 21.54 9.93 8.06
N GLY A 143 21.78 10.30 6.81
CA GLY A 143 22.61 9.53 5.89
C GLY A 143 21.95 8.24 5.39
N PHE A 144 20.61 8.20 5.37
CA PHE A 144 19.88 7.12 4.70
C PHE A 144 20.07 7.21 3.19
N LYS A 145 20.17 6.06 2.51
CA LYS A 145 19.87 5.95 1.08
C LYS A 145 18.36 5.83 0.90
N HIS A 146 17.77 6.75 0.15
CA HIS A 146 16.35 6.68 -0.23
C HIS A 146 16.17 5.86 -1.50
N LEU A 147 15.34 4.83 -1.42
CA LEU A 147 14.91 4.00 -2.53
C LEU A 147 13.39 4.08 -2.65
N SER A 148 12.90 4.69 -3.71
CA SER A 148 11.46 4.78 -4.01
C SER A 148 11.07 3.66 -4.95
N ALA A 149 10.20 2.76 -4.50
CA ALA A 149 9.72 1.66 -5.34
C ALA A 149 9.02 2.18 -6.60
N GLY A 150 8.31 3.31 -6.49
CA GLY A 150 7.67 3.93 -7.65
C GLY A 150 8.67 4.49 -8.67
N ASP A 151 9.80 5.04 -8.22
CA ASP A 151 10.83 5.56 -9.13
C ASP A 151 11.58 4.40 -9.80
N LEU A 152 11.99 3.38 -9.04
CA LEU A 152 12.63 2.16 -9.59
C LEU A 152 11.75 1.48 -10.65
N LEU A 153 10.44 1.44 -10.43
CA LEU A 153 9.49 0.90 -11.42
C LEU A 153 9.41 1.77 -12.68
N ARG A 154 9.39 3.10 -12.56
CA ARG A 154 9.39 4.00 -13.73
C ARG A 154 10.70 3.93 -14.50
N GLU A 155 11.82 3.86 -13.81
CA GLU A 155 13.13 3.67 -14.44
C GLU A 155 13.18 2.34 -15.22
N GLU A 156 12.70 1.24 -14.62
CA GLU A 156 12.63 -0.05 -15.31
C GLU A 156 11.62 -0.05 -16.46
N GLN A 157 10.53 0.71 -16.33
CA GLN A 157 9.52 0.91 -17.38
C GLN A 157 10.14 1.51 -18.65
N ASP A 158 10.98 2.53 -18.46
CA ASP A 158 11.53 3.34 -19.55
C ASP A 158 12.92 2.82 -20.00
N ARG A 159 13.43 1.75 -19.37
CA ARG A 159 14.71 1.14 -19.72
C ARG A 159 14.64 0.40 -21.06
N GLU A 160 15.50 0.81 -21.99
CA GLU A 160 15.60 0.17 -23.30
C GLU A 160 15.88 -1.34 -23.18
N GLY A 161 15.10 -2.15 -23.89
CA GLY A 161 15.19 -3.61 -23.86
C GLY A 161 14.67 -4.26 -22.57
N SER A 162 13.98 -3.52 -21.68
CA SER A 162 13.32 -4.15 -20.53
C SER A 162 12.24 -5.13 -20.96
N GLN A 163 12.27 -6.33 -20.38
CA GLN A 163 11.23 -7.34 -20.56
C GLN A 163 9.98 -7.04 -19.70
N PHE A 164 10.10 -6.14 -18.71
CA PHE A 164 9.03 -5.78 -17.78
C PHE A 164 8.37 -4.44 -18.11
N GLY A 165 8.93 -3.66 -19.04
CA GLY A 165 8.54 -2.26 -19.22
C GLY A 165 7.05 -2.06 -19.51
N GLU A 166 6.50 -2.75 -20.50
CA GLU A 166 5.07 -2.66 -20.84
C GLU A 166 4.13 -3.20 -19.75
N MET A 167 4.57 -4.24 -19.02
CA MET A 167 3.84 -4.74 -17.85
C MET A 167 3.76 -3.63 -16.80
N ILE A 168 4.90 -3.09 -16.37
CA ILE A 168 4.98 -2.06 -15.33
C ILE A 168 4.13 -0.84 -15.71
N LYS A 169 4.23 -0.39 -16.97
CA LYS A 169 3.43 0.71 -17.51
C LYS A 169 1.93 0.51 -17.32
N THR A 170 1.45 -0.71 -17.60
CA THR A 170 0.04 -1.06 -17.45
C THR A 170 -0.40 -1.01 -15.98
N TYR A 171 0.37 -1.63 -15.08
CA TYR A 171 0.04 -1.62 -13.65
C TYR A 171 0.06 -0.21 -13.04
N ILE A 172 1.03 0.62 -13.41
CA ILE A 172 1.11 2.03 -12.96
C ILE A 172 -0.11 2.82 -13.44
N LYS A 173 -0.45 2.71 -14.73
CA LYS A 173 -1.61 3.41 -15.32
C LYS A 173 -2.91 3.03 -14.62
N GLU A 174 -3.10 1.74 -14.33
CA GLU A 174 -4.31 1.24 -13.66
C GLU A 174 -4.29 1.43 -12.13
N GLY A 175 -3.21 1.97 -11.56
CA GLY A 175 -3.10 2.15 -10.11
C GLY A 175 -3.12 0.83 -9.33
N THR A 176 -2.68 -0.26 -9.95
CA THR A 176 -2.63 -1.62 -9.39
C THR A 176 -1.20 -1.99 -8.95
N ILE A 177 -1.06 -3.12 -8.27
CA ILE A 177 0.22 -3.55 -7.68
C ILE A 177 1.00 -4.40 -8.67
N VAL A 178 2.19 -3.94 -9.06
CA VAL A 178 3.16 -4.70 -9.86
C VAL A 178 3.52 -6.00 -9.13
N PRO A 179 3.71 -7.12 -9.85
CA PRO A 179 4.14 -8.39 -9.25
C PRO A 179 5.32 -8.23 -8.28
N MET A 180 5.25 -9.00 -7.21
CA MET A 180 6.16 -8.94 -6.08
C MET A 180 7.60 -9.20 -6.50
N GLU A 181 7.83 -10.19 -7.36
CA GLU A 181 9.15 -10.67 -7.78
C GLU A 181 9.91 -9.54 -8.48
N VAL A 182 9.23 -8.78 -9.34
CA VAL A 182 9.82 -7.63 -10.05
C VAL A 182 10.22 -6.55 -9.05
N THR A 183 9.30 -6.15 -8.17
CA THR A 183 9.53 -5.03 -7.25
C THR A 183 10.61 -5.35 -6.21
N VAL A 184 10.56 -6.55 -5.61
CA VAL A 184 11.58 -7.01 -4.65
C VAL A 184 12.93 -7.12 -5.33
N LYS A 185 12.98 -7.59 -6.59
CA LYS A 185 14.25 -7.71 -7.31
C LYS A 185 14.89 -6.35 -7.64
N LEU A 186 14.07 -5.38 -8.07
CA LEU A 186 14.54 -4.03 -8.31
C LEU A 186 15.10 -3.39 -7.03
N LEU A 187 14.40 -3.54 -5.90
CA LEU A 187 14.86 -3.06 -4.60
C LEU A 187 16.16 -3.75 -4.16
N GLU A 188 16.23 -5.08 -4.25
CA GLU A 188 17.44 -5.84 -3.91
C GLU A 188 18.65 -5.36 -4.72
N ASN A 189 18.49 -5.19 -6.03
CA ASN A 189 19.57 -4.75 -6.91
C ASN A 189 20.00 -3.31 -6.58
N ALA A 190 19.05 -2.41 -6.31
CA ALA A 190 19.34 -1.03 -5.93
C ALA A 190 20.08 -0.95 -4.58
N MET A 191 19.65 -1.74 -3.58
CA MET A 191 20.34 -1.85 -2.29
C MET A 191 21.77 -2.35 -2.49
N ARG A 192 21.95 -3.46 -3.22
CA ARG A 192 23.27 -4.04 -3.51
C ARG A 192 24.19 -3.00 -4.18
N SER A 193 23.71 -2.38 -5.25
CA SER A 193 24.49 -1.39 -6.00
C SER A 193 24.95 -0.22 -5.13
N SER A 194 24.09 0.30 -4.26
CA SER A 194 24.44 1.41 -3.35
C SER A 194 25.47 1.05 -2.28
N MET A 195 25.54 -0.23 -1.88
CA MET A 195 26.54 -0.72 -0.94
C MET A 195 27.87 -1.02 -1.62
N GLU A 196 27.84 -1.59 -2.83
CA GLU A 196 29.04 -1.92 -3.61
C GLU A 196 29.76 -0.67 -4.13
N SER A 197 29.03 0.41 -4.41
CA SER A 197 29.61 1.68 -4.87
C SER A 197 30.21 2.54 -3.75
N GLY A 198 29.99 2.19 -2.48
CA GLY A 198 30.35 3.02 -1.33
C GLY A 198 29.44 4.25 -1.12
N GLU A 199 28.35 4.39 -1.87
CA GLU A 199 27.42 5.52 -1.71
C GLU A 199 26.68 5.46 -0.36
N ASN A 200 26.49 4.25 0.19
CA ASN A 200 25.80 4.02 1.45
C ASN A 200 26.62 3.14 2.41
N ASP A 201 27.80 3.60 2.81
CA ASP A 201 28.70 2.88 3.73
C ASP A 201 28.04 2.50 5.07
N LYS A 202 27.09 3.33 5.54
CA LYS A 202 26.34 3.08 6.78
C LYS A 202 25.24 2.03 6.62
N LYS A 203 24.94 1.60 5.39
CA LYS A 203 23.93 0.58 5.05
C LYS A 203 22.55 0.89 5.64
N LEU A 204 22.17 2.16 5.61
CA LEU A 204 20.89 2.67 6.09
C LEU A 204 19.97 2.92 4.90
N PHE A 205 18.77 2.33 4.91
CA PHE A 205 17.83 2.42 3.79
C PHE A 205 16.45 2.94 4.21
N LEU A 206 15.93 3.89 3.44
CA LEU A 206 14.52 4.27 3.42
C LEU A 206 13.88 3.67 2.18
N ILE A 207 12.99 2.71 2.37
CA ILE A 207 12.24 2.09 1.27
C ILE A 207 10.85 2.73 1.21
N ASP A 208 10.68 3.67 0.28
CA ASP A 208 9.47 4.49 0.10
C ASP A 208 8.48 3.83 -0.86
N GLY A 209 7.23 3.74 -0.40
CA GLY A 209 6.12 3.26 -1.21
C GLY A 209 6.13 1.75 -1.43
N PHE A 210 6.86 1.01 -0.59
CA PHE A 210 6.90 -0.45 -0.49
C PHE A 210 7.04 -0.84 0.99
N PRO A 211 6.44 -1.95 1.46
CA PRO A 211 5.55 -2.86 0.72
C PRO A 211 4.13 -2.30 0.57
N ARG A 212 3.46 -2.64 -0.55
CA ARG A 212 2.06 -2.23 -0.80
C ARG A 212 1.05 -3.37 -0.62
N LYS A 213 1.55 -4.57 -0.35
CA LYS A 213 0.76 -5.80 -0.12
C LYS A 213 1.54 -6.70 0.84
N LEU A 214 0.83 -7.56 1.57
CA LEU A 214 1.43 -8.41 2.61
C LEU A 214 2.42 -9.44 2.09
N ASP A 215 2.13 -10.06 0.95
CA ASP A 215 3.05 -11.00 0.30
C ASP A 215 4.40 -10.35 -0.03
N GLN A 216 4.39 -9.12 -0.54
CA GLN A 216 5.60 -8.33 -0.78
C GLN A 216 6.38 -8.08 0.50
N ALA A 217 5.70 -7.72 1.58
CA ALA A 217 6.32 -7.49 2.88
C ALA A 217 7.04 -8.75 3.35
N HIS A 218 6.34 -9.89 3.38
CA HIS A 218 6.92 -11.13 3.86
C HIS A 218 8.03 -11.65 2.95
N ALA A 219 7.89 -11.53 1.63
CA ALA A 219 8.95 -11.95 0.70
C ALA A 219 10.21 -11.11 0.86
N PHE A 220 10.08 -9.80 1.03
CA PHE A 220 11.23 -8.93 1.27
C PHE A 220 11.93 -9.28 2.58
N GLU A 221 11.18 -9.43 3.68
CA GLU A 221 11.78 -9.74 4.98
C GLU A 221 12.44 -11.13 5.01
N ARG A 222 11.88 -12.11 4.28
CA ARG A 222 12.46 -13.45 4.15
C ARG A 222 13.68 -13.50 3.24
N ALA A 223 13.65 -12.82 2.09
CA ALA A 223 14.63 -13.01 1.02
C ALA A 223 15.70 -11.91 0.95
N VAL A 224 15.44 -10.74 1.53
CA VAL A 224 16.29 -9.55 1.42
C VAL A 224 16.79 -9.13 2.80
N CYS A 225 15.94 -8.54 3.63
CA CYS A 225 16.31 -8.05 4.96
C CYS A 225 15.06 -7.76 5.80
N PRO A 226 15.00 -8.15 7.09
CA PRO A 226 13.95 -7.72 8.00
C PRO A 226 13.98 -6.21 8.23
N SER A 227 12.82 -5.54 8.21
CA SER A 227 12.76 -4.10 8.49
C SER A 227 12.86 -3.81 10.00
N LYS A 228 13.49 -2.69 10.37
CA LYS A 228 13.59 -2.27 11.78
C LYS A 228 12.24 -1.78 12.30
N PHE A 229 11.58 -0.89 11.56
CA PHE A 229 10.19 -0.48 11.75
C PHE A 229 9.68 0.23 10.48
N THR A 230 8.39 0.56 10.48
CA THR A 230 7.70 1.31 9.44
C THR A 230 7.36 2.71 9.92
N LEU A 231 7.80 3.74 9.19
CA LEU A 231 7.29 5.10 9.31
C LEU A 231 5.99 5.21 8.49
N PHE A 232 4.88 5.49 9.15
CA PHE A 232 3.57 5.61 8.52
C PHE A 232 3.05 7.05 8.58
N PHE A 233 2.92 7.66 7.41
CA PHE A 233 2.40 9.02 7.24
C PHE A 233 0.87 8.99 7.13
N GLU A 234 0.21 9.42 8.20
CA GLU A 234 -1.25 9.55 8.29
C GLU A 234 -1.69 10.86 7.66
N CYS A 235 -2.55 10.76 6.65
CA CYS A 235 -3.04 11.92 5.90
C CYS A 235 -4.46 11.61 5.43
N SER A 236 -5.39 12.55 5.59
CA SER A 236 -6.74 12.39 5.05
C SER A 236 -6.73 12.37 3.52
N GLU A 237 -7.70 11.65 2.96
CA GLU A 237 -7.89 11.56 1.51
C GLU A 237 -8.04 12.94 0.85
N GLY A 238 -8.79 13.85 1.48
CA GLY A 238 -8.99 15.21 0.95
C GLY A 238 -7.71 16.04 0.89
N VAL A 239 -6.80 15.89 1.86
CA VAL A 239 -5.48 16.55 1.80
C VAL A 239 -4.60 15.90 0.74
N MET A 240 -4.60 14.56 0.68
CA MET A 240 -3.85 13.82 -0.33
C MET A 240 -4.29 14.15 -1.77
N GLU A 241 -5.58 14.24 -2.02
CA GLU A 241 -6.14 14.54 -3.34
C GLU A 241 -5.70 15.93 -3.82
N LYS A 242 -5.84 16.95 -2.96
CA LYS A 242 -5.37 18.31 -3.26
C LYS A 242 -3.88 18.34 -3.63
N ARG A 243 -3.05 17.61 -2.88
CA ARG A 243 -1.60 17.54 -3.13
C ARG A 243 -1.28 16.82 -4.44
N LEU A 244 -2.02 15.77 -4.78
CA LEU A 244 -1.80 15.02 -6.03
C LEU A 244 -2.20 15.83 -7.27
N LEU A 245 -3.35 16.52 -7.21
CA LEU A 245 -3.80 17.39 -8.31
C LEU A 245 -2.78 18.50 -8.58
N HIS A 246 -2.34 19.20 -7.53
CA HIS A 246 -1.31 20.22 -7.66
C HIS A 246 0.01 19.65 -8.22
N ARG A 247 0.41 18.45 -7.78
CA ARG A 247 1.62 17.82 -8.32
C ARG A 247 1.48 17.48 -9.81
N GLY A 248 0.32 16.99 -10.23
CA GLY A 248 0.02 16.71 -11.63
C GLY A 248 0.22 17.93 -12.54
N GLU A 249 -0.17 19.11 -12.07
CA GLU A 249 0.05 20.39 -12.78
C GLU A 249 1.53 20.76 -12.90
N THR A 250 2.32 20.51 -11.86
CA THR A 250 3.72 20.96 -11.78
C THR A 250 4.75 19.96 -12.34
N SER A 251 4.50 18.65 -12.26
CA SER A 251 5.53 17.62 -12.49
C SER A 251 5.27 16.74 -13.71
N GLY A 252 4.11 16.86 -14.36
CA GLY A 252 3.76 16.06 -15.55
C GLY A 252 3.62 14.55 -15.30
N ARG A 253 3.33 14.13 -14.06
CA ARG A 253 3.11 12.69 -13.75
C ARG A 253 1.79 12.22 -14.35
N ALA A 254 1.85 11.29 -15.30
CA ALA A 254 0.68 10.81 -16.04
C ALA A 254 -0.39 10.14 -15.16
N ASP A 255 0.00 9.58 -14.01
CA ASP A 255 -0.88 8.89 -13.05
C ASP A 255 -1.46 9.82 -11.95
N ASP A 256 -1.21 11.13 -12.04
CA ASP A 256 -1.78 12.15 -11.14
C ASP A 256 -3.01 12.85 -11.76
N ASN A 257 -3.87 12.07 -12.44
CA ASN A 257 -5.18 12.51 -12.92
C ASN A 257 -6.31 12.01 -11.99
N PRO A 258 -7.50 12.66 -11.97
CA PRO A 258 -8.57 12.32 -11.02
C PRO A 258 -9.00 10.84 -11.02
N GLU A 259 -9.02 10.19 -12.19
CA GLU A 259 -9.40 8.78 -12.30
C GLU A 259 -8.34 7.88 -11.65
N SER A 260 -7.07 8.06 -12.01
CA SER A 260 -5.95 7.31 -11.45
C SER A 260 -5.78 7.57 -9.94
N ILE A 261 -6.02 8.79 -9.46
CA ILE A 261 -5.97 9.14 -8.03
C ILE A 261 -6.97 8.29 -7.24
N ARG A 262 -8.23 8.20 -7.68
CA ARG A 262 -9.26 7.38 -7.02
C ARG A 262 -8.89 5.90 -6.99
N LYS A 263 -8.37 5.36 -8.10
CA LYS A 263 -7.87 3.97 -8.16
C LYS A 263 -6.77 3.76 -7.12
N ARG A 264 -5.83 4.70 -7.00
CA ARG A 264 -4.71 4.61 -6.05
C ARG A 264 -5.15 4.71 -4.59
N PHE A 265 -6.14 5.54 -4.27
CA PHE A 265 -6.73 5.56 -2.91
C PHE A 265 -7.39 4.23 -2.56
N ARG A 266 -8.20 3.69 -3.46
CA ARG A 266 -8.83 2.37 -3.27
C ARG A 266 -7.77 1.29 -3.04
N THR A 267 -6.79 1.19 -3.93
CA THR A 267 -5.69 0.22 -3.80
C THR A 267 -4.96 0.41 -2.47
N PHE A 268 -4.68 1.63 -2.05
CA PHE A 268 -4.02 1.89 -0.76
C PHE A 268 -4.83 1.35 0.43
N VAL A 269 -6.14 1.63 0.49
CA VAL A 269 -7.01 1.16 1.57
C VAL A 269 -7.19 -0.36 1.53
N GLU A 270 -7.44 -0.94 0.35
CA GLU A 270 -7.76 -2.37 0.21
C GLU A 270 -6.52 -3.27 0.34
N THR A 271 -5.35 -2.81 -0.10
CA THR A 271 -4.15 -3.67 -0.20
C THR A 271 -2.99 -3.23 0.67
N SER A 272 -2.77 -1.92 0.84
CA SER A 272 -1.61 -1.41 1.58
C SER A 272 -1.88 -1.23 3.07
N MET A 273 -3.09 -0.81 3.46
CA MET A 273 -3.45 -0.70 4.89
C MET A 273 -3.37 -2.03 5.66
N PRO A 274 -3.71 -3.20 5.10
CA PRO A 274 -3.45 -4.49 5.75
C PRO A 274 -2.00 -4.69 6.19
N VAL A 275 -1.04 -4.18 5.42
CA VAL A 275 0.40 -4.21 5.79
C VAL A 275 0.65 -3.36 7.04
N VAL A 276 0.11 -2.14 7.06
CA VAL A 276 0.25 -1.23 8.20
C VAL A 276 -0.37 -1.86 9.45
N ASN A 277 -1.57 -2.44 9.33
CA ASN A 277 -2.27 -3.08 10.43
C ASN A 277 -1.48 -4.26 11.00
N GLU A 278 -0.91 -5.09 10.14
CA GLU A 278 -0.08 -6.22 10.57
C GLU A 278 1.17 -5.74 11.33
N PHE A 279 1.92 -4.80 10.76
CA PHE A 279 3.11 -4.26 11.44
C PHE A 279 2.76 -3.48 12.72
N GLU A 280 1.60 -2.83 12.77
CA GLU A 280 1.11 -2.14 13.96
C GLU A 280 0.81 -3.15 15.08
N SER A 281 0.16 -4.28 14.76
CA SER A 281 -0.08 -5.37 15.71
C SER A 281 1.21 -5.96 16.31
N GLN A 282 2.34 -5.80 15.59
CA GLN A 282 3.68 -6.22 16.01
C GLN A 282 4.45 -5.11 16.77
N GLY A 283 3.88 -3.91 16.96
CA GLY A 283 4.57 -2.77 17.58
C GLY A 283 5.63 -2.10 16.70
N ARG A 284 5.62 -2.39 15.40
CA ARG A 284 6.65 -1.99 14.41
C ARG A 284 6.24 -0.79 13.57
N VAL A 285 5.15 -0.09 13.91
CA VAL A 285 4.71 1.12 13.21
C VAL A 285 4.98 2.35 14.07
N VAL A 286 5.46 3.39 13.41
CA VAL A 286 5.63 4.74 13.95
C VAL A 286 4.76 5.66 13.11
N LYS A 287 3.67 6.14 13.71
CA LYS A 287 2.70 7.01 13.06
C LYS A 287 3.14 8.47 13.13
N VAL A 288 2.96 9.19 12.02
CA VAL A 288 3.31 10.61 11.87
C VAL A 288 2.12 11.32 11.23
N ASN A 289 1.65 12.40 11.84
CA ASN A 289 0.60 13.23 11.25
C ASN A 289 1.18 14.06 10.09
N ALA A 290 0.79 13.72 8.87
CA ALA A 290 1.31 14.29 7.64
C ALA A 290 0.48 15.47 7.08
N GLU A 291 -0.51 15.96 7.82
CA GLU A 291 -1.37 17.07 7.39
C GLU A 291 -0.75 18.45 7.69
N GLN A 292 0.27 18.50 8.55
CA GLN A 292 0.97 19.72 8.93
C GLN A 292 1.90 20.23 7.82
N GLU A 293 2.46 21.43 8.02
CA GLU A 293 3.52 21.98 7.17
C GLU A 293 4.76 21.05 7.13
N PRO A 294 5.49 20.97 6.00
CA PRO A 294 6.57 19.99 5.80
C PRO A 294 7.62 19.97 6.92
N ASP A 295 8.00 21.13 7.47
CA ASP A 295 8.97 21.22 8.55
C ASP A 295 8.40 20.80 9.91
N ALA A 296 7.10 21.02 10.14
CA ALA A 296 6.43 20.54 11.35
C ALA A 296 6.30 19.02 11.34
N VAL A 297 5.92 18.44 10.19
CA VAL A 297 5.95 16.98 9.98
C VAL A 297 7.35 16.44 10.22
N TYR A 298 8.38 17.10 9.70
CA TYR A 298 9.75 16.64 9.86
C TYR A 298 10.22 16.65 11.32
N ARG A 299 9.87 17.68 12.09
CA ARG A 299 10.17 17.72 13.54
C ARG A 299 9.53 16.55 14.30
N ASP A 300 8.30 16.19 13.95
CA ASP A 300 7.64 15.00 14.51
C ASP A 300 8.39 13.72 14.13
N VAL A 301 8.76 13.56 12.84
CA VAL A 301 9.60 12.45 12.38
C VAL A 301 10.90 12.35 13.20
N GLN A 302 11.61 13.47 13.40
CA GLN A 302 12.87 13.48 14.16
C GLN A 302 12.65 13.04 15.62
N ALA A 303 11.60 13.56 16.28
CA ALA A 303 11.26 13.15 17.64
C ALA A 303 10.99 11.63 17.72
N LYS A 304 10.22 11.09 16.77
CA LYS A 304 9.89 9.67 16.71
C LYS A 304 11.06 8.76 16.36
N LEU A 305 11.97 9.21 15.50
CA LEU A 305 13.20 8.47 15.20
C LEU A 305 14.10 8.38 16.43
N LYS A 306 14.23 9.49 17.17
CA LYS A 306 14.98 9.51 18.43
C LYS A 306 14.40 8.55 19.47
N GLU A 307 13.08 8.52 19.64
CA GLU A 307 12.39 7.54 20.51
C GLU A 307 12.71 6.08 20.14
N ARG A 308 13.03 5.81 18.86
CA ARG A 308 13.40 4.48 18.33
C ARG A 308 14.92 4.26 18.26
N GLY A 309 15.73 5.13 18.85
CA GLY A 309 17.18 5.03 18.88
C GLY A 309 17.83 5.21 17.51
N VAL A 310 17.24 6.02 16.64
CA VAL A 310 17.82 6.45 15.36
C VAL A 310 18.24 7.91 15.52
N GLU A 311 19.55 8.15 15.53
CA GLU A 311 20.14 9.48 15.74
C GLU A 311 20.65 10.07 14.42
N PRO A 312 20.64 11.41 14.28
CA PRO A 312 21.18 12.08 13.11
C PRO A 312 22.71 11.91 13.01
N ILE A 313 23.27 12.16 11.83
CA ILE A 313 24.72 12.19 11.64
C ILE A 313 25.31 13.32 12.48
N SER A 314 26.33 13.02 13.28
CA SER A 314 27.15 14.05 13.92
C SER A 314 27.79 14.90 12.82
N ARG A 315 27.46 16.19 12.78
CA ARG A 315 28.11 17.17 11.91
C ARG A 315 29.45 17.61 12.49
#